data_AF-A0A816YM60-F1
#
_entry.id   AF-A0A816YM60-F1
#
_cell.length_a   1.000
_cell.length_b   1.000
_cell.length_c   1.000
_cell.angle_alpha   90.00
_cell.angle_beta   90.00
_cell.angle_gamma   90.00
#
_symmetry.space_group_name_H-M   'P 1'
#
loop_
_entity.id
_entity.type
_entity.pdbx_description
1 polymer ?
#
loop_
_entity_poly.entity_id
_entity_poly.type
_entity_poly.pdbx_seq_one_letter_code
_entity_poly.pdbx_strand_id
1 'polypeptide(L)'
;MACNNDAIEYHTSLTSSVNETFYINLNETKQRFYDIKRDPHIEIVNFEAVIERRPTEIDETSLRVLKYKSPSFIATVTFRFPPIHSNECWKVGFVQACDFMLFQNQYGDLGYSSWEFPQLIVRDLSMINDSCGRNFPWYGSKNQVVTIQGPIYRQSEHTITMRDLFIPWIPWDIPTCEGEQSHLTHIYRHQRFYVWLCAMNCTNNELLIIRTIRWIQTIEIDVKPNLYRGIRAKLISNHEPEQPIFLTKNKFIPSCALQAPSANNAQLLVWRSTTGESTIVVNPKHHDNSTIKYLRLLNI
;
A
#
# COMPACT_ATOMS: atom_id res chain seq x y z
N MET A 1 -11.88 -26.49 33.92
CA MET A 1 -10.95 -27.63 34.04
C MET A 1 -11.09 -28.42 32.75
N ALA A 2 -9.97 -28.63 32.04
CA ALA A 2 -9.76 -29.30 30.75
C ALA A 2 -10.25 -28.58 29.46
N CYS A 3 -9.25 -28.06 28.72
CA CYS A 3 -9.27 -27.70 27.30
C CYS A 3 -9.46 -28.92 26.38
N ASN A 4 -9.91 -28.70 25.14
CA ASN A 4 -9.39 -29.42 23.98
C ASN A 4 -9.36 -28.50 22.76
N ASN A 5 -8.13 -28.16 22.36
CA ASN A 5 -7.75 -27.53 21.12
C ASN A 5 -7.30 -28.64 20.17
N ASP A 6 -7.96 -28.82 19.03
CA ASP A 6 -7.42 -29.60 17.92
C ASP A 6 -6.93 -28.63 16.83
N ALA A 7 -5.68 -28.20 17.00
CA ALA A 7 -4.88 -27.62 15.93
C ALA A 7 -4.17 -28.76 15.19
N ILE A 8 -4.44 -28.86 13.89
CA ILE A 8 -3.77 -29.80 13.00
C ILE A 8 -2.33 -29.30 12.77
N GLU A 9 -1.36 -29.99 13.37
CA GLU A 9 0.07 -29.81 13.14
C GLU A 9 0.47 -30.34 11.75
N TYR A 10 1.01 -29.47 10.90
CA TYR A 10 1.86 -29.88 9.79
C TYR A 10 3.32 -29.76 10.22
N HIS A 11 3.95 -30.91 10.48
CA HIS A 11 5.40 -31.02 10.57
C HIS A 11 6.03 -30.82 9.19
N THR A 12 6.83 -29.77 9.04
CA THR A 12 7.91 -29.74 8.04
C THR A 12 9.21 -29.32 8.70
N SER A 13 10.18 -30.22 8.54
CA SER A 13 11.55 -30.18 9.04
C SER A 13 12.28 -28.89 8.68
N LEU A 14 12.82 -28.24 9.72
CA LEU A 14 13.79 -27.16 9.64
C LEU A 14 15.12 -27.67 9.05
N THR A 15 15.46 -27.20 7.85
CA THR A 15 16.86 -27.02 7.46
C THR A 15 17.14 -25.52 7.40
N SER A 16 18.03 -25.09 8.28
CA SER A 16 18.50 -23.72 8.40
C SER A 16 19.30 -23.29 7.18
N SER A 17 18.73 -22.43 6.34
CA SER A 17 19.51 -21.52 5.51
C SER A 17 19.25 -20.09 5.97
N VAL A 18 20.35 -19.42 6.27
CA VAL A 18 20.43 -18.06 6.79
C VAL A 18 19.80 -17.10 5.77
N ASN A 19 18.66 -16.49 6.12
CA ASN A 19 18.12 -15.35 5.38
C ASN A 19 19.01 -14.14 5.65
N GLU A 20 20.03 -13.94 4.83
CA GLU A 20 20.74 -12.66 4.75
C GLU A 20 19.75 -11.59 4.29
N THR A 21 19.28 -10.82 5.27
CA THR A 21 18.50 -9.62 5.04
C THR A 21 19.47 -8.57 4.51
N PHE A 22 19.45 -8.31 3.20
CA PHE A 22 20.19 -7.21 2.61
C PHE A 22 19.60 -5.89 3.14
N TYR A 23 20.20 -5.35 4.20
CA TYR A 23 19.96 -3.97 4.61
C TYR A 23 20.49 -3.07 3.52
N ILE A 24 19.60 -2.48 2.72
CA ILE A 24 19.97 -1.40 1.80
C ILE A 24 20.38 -0.22 2.68
N ASN A 25 21.69 -0.05 2.86
CA ASN A 25 22.27 1.05 3.62
C ASN A 25 22.15 2.35 2.79
N LEU A 26 20.92 2.84 2.66
CA LEU A 26 20.61 4.17 2.14
C LEU A 26 20.92 5.16 3.27
N ASN A 27 22.20 5.36 3.57
CA ASN A 27 22.62 6.57 4.27
C ASN A 27 21.97 7.75 3.52
N GLU A 28 21.37 8.67 4.27
CA GLU A 28 20.61 9.84 3.79
C GLU A 28 21.41 10.80 2.87
N THR A 29 22.63 10.43 2.49
CA THR A 29 23.65 11.31 1.90
C THR A 29 23.95 11.07 0.42
N LYS A 30 23.22 10.20 -0.31
CA LYS A 30 23.44 10.05 -1.78
C LYS A 30 22.19 9.89 -2.64
N GLN A 31 21.08 10.53 -2.31
CA GLN A 31 20.17 10.99 -3.39
C GLN A 31 20.83 12.21 -4.04
N ARG A 32 21.81 11.95 -4.90
CA ARG A 32 22.44 13.00 -5.71
C ARG A 32 21.42 13.45 -6.75
N PHE A 33 21.02 14.72 -6.65
CA PHE A 33 20.54 15.47 -7.80
C PHE A 33 21.72 15.56 -8.77
N TYR A 34 21.75 14.69 -9.77
CA TYR A 34 22.86 14.66 -10.72
C TYR A 34 22.68 15.70 -11.82
N ASP A 35 23.69 16.54 -11.96
CA ASP A 35 24.06 17.18 -13.22
C ASP A 35 24.45 16.12 -14.25
N ILE A 36 23.51 15.79 -15.16
CA ILE A 36 23.61 15.56 -16.62
C ILE A 36 24.69 14.60 -17.21
N LYS A 37 25.71 14.10 -16.50
CA LYS A 37 26.84 13.39 -17.14
C LYS A 37 26.85 11.84 -17.08
N ARG A 38 25.95 11.19 -16.33
CA ARG A 38 25.86 9.72 -16.24
C ARG A 38 24.41 9.21 -16.18
N ASP A 39 23.47 9.96 -16.72
CA ASP A 39 22.11 9.48 -16.85
C ASP A 39 22.10 8.43 -17.98
N PRO A 40 21.77 7.15 -17.72
CA PRO A 40 21.35 6.29 -18.82
C PRO A 40 20.19 7.04 -19.47
N HIS A 41 20.33 7.44 -20.73
CA HIS A 41 19.30 8.17 -21.44
C HIS A 41 18.08 7.23 -21.64
N ILE A 42 17.26 7.09 -20.59
CA ILE A 42 16.07 6.27 -20.57
C ILE A 42 14.98 7.11 -21.23
N GLU A 43 14.63 6.73 -22.43
CA GLU A 43 13.60 7.41 -23.22
C GLU A 43 12.23 6.88 -22.81
N ILE A 44 11.31 7.76 -22.42
CA ILE A 44 9.91 7.40 -22.18
C ILE A 44 9.15 7.49 -23.50
N VAL A 45 8.70 6.34 -24.01
CA VAL A 45 7.93 6.24 -25.26
C VAL A 45 6.46 6.57 -25.00
N ASN A 46 5.89 5.94 -23.97
CA ASN A 46 4.54 6.22 -23.50
C ASN A 46 4.49 6.08 -21.99
N PHE A 47 3.71 6.92 -21.31
CA PHE A 47 3.43 6.75 -19.90
C PHE A 47 2.01 7.23 -19.59
N GLU A 48 1.15 6.29 -19.25
CA GLU A 48 -0.23 6.53 -18.87
C GLU A 48 -0.47 6.10 -17.42
N ALA A 49 -1.29 6.89 -16.73
CA ALA A 49 -1.82 6.56 -15.42
C ALA A 49 -3.30 6.90 -15.40
N VAL A 50 -4.12 5.97 -14.91
CA VAL A 50 -5.58 6.09 -14.93
C VAL A 50 -6.17 5.38 -13.72
N ILE A 51 -7.30 5.87 -13.22
CA ILE A 51 -8.19 5.07 -12.37
C ILE A 51 -9.38 4.65 -13.24
N GLU A 52 -9.72 3.36 -13.23
CA GLU A 52 -10.86 2.83 -13.99
C GLU A 52 -12.11 3.72 -13.81
N ARG A 53 -12.73 4.14 -14.92
CA ARG A 53 -13.90 5.04 -14.91
C ARG A 53 -15.18 4.24 -14.66
N ARG A 54 -15.28 3.68 -13.46
CA ARG A 54 -16.46 2.98 -12.95
C ARG A 54 -16.65 3.32 -11.47
N PRO A 55 -17.87 3.19 -10.92
CA PRO A 55 -18.07 3.37 -9.49
C PRO A 55 -17.46 2.20 -8.70
N THR A 56 -17.27 2.43 -7.39
CA THR A 56 -17.03 1.36 -6.43
C THR A 56 -18.22 0.40 -6.43
N GLU A 57 -17.93 -0.90 -6.56
CA GLU A 57 -18.95 -1.96 -6.48
C GLU A 57 -19.16 -2.34 -5.01
N ILE A 58 -20.41 -2.50 -4.60
CA ILE A 58 -20.80 -2.91 -3.24
C ILE A 58 -21.46 -4.30 -3.33
N ASP A 59 -21.03 -5.20 -2.45
CA ASP A 59 -21.52 -6.57 -2.34
C ASP A 59 -21.97 -6.85 -0.89
N GLU A 60 -23.28 -7.00 -0.72
CA GLU A 60 -23.95 -7.31 0.55
C GLU A 60 -24.34 -8.80 0.69
N THR A 61 -23.83 -9.69 -0.17
CA THR A 61 -24.24 -11.11 -0.18
C THR A 61 -23.83 -11.86 1.09
N SER A 62 -22.77 -11.41 1.75
CA SER A 62 -22.26 -12.04 2.97
C SER A 62 -23.08 -11.65 4.20
N LEU A 63 -23.39 -12.65 5.03
CA LEU A 63 -24.07 -12.46 6.32
C LEU A 63 -23.22 -11.73 7.35
N ARG A 64 -21.88 -11.74 7.19
CA ARG A 64 -20.93 -11.26 8.22
C ARG A 64 -20.22 -9.96 7.85
N VAL A 65 -20.09 -9.67 6.56
CA VAL A 65 -19.31 -8.52 6.07
C VAL A 65 -19.99 -7.83 4.90
N LEU A 66 -19.83 -6.52 4.80
CA LEU A 66 -19.96 -5.77 3.57
C LEU A 66 -18.65 -5.89 2.81
N LYS A 67 -18.70 -6.27 1.53
CA LYS A 67 -17.56 -6.20 0.64
C LYS A 67 -17.73 -5.02 -0.31
N TYR A 68 -16.65 -4.32 -0.60
CA TYR A 68 -16.66 -3.40 -1.72
C TYR A 68 -15.38 -3.55 -2.54
N LYS A 69 -15.47 -3.21 -3.82
CA LYS A 69 -14.35 -3.26 -4.76
C LYS A 69 -14.19 -1.91 -5.43
N SER A 70 -13.07 -1.26 -5.14
CA SER A 70 -12.75 0.02 -5.77
C SER A 70 -12.48 -0.16 -7.28
N PRO A 71 -12.54 0.92 -8.05
CA PRO A 71 -11.87 1.01 -9.34
C PRO A 71 -10.35 0.81 -9.16
N SER A 72 -9.70 0.17 -10.12
CA SER A 72 -8.25 -0.04 -10.05
C SER A 72 -7.50 1.22 -10.47
N PHE A 73 -6.47 1.61 -9.72
CA PHE A 73 -5.41 2.48 -10.24
C PHE A 73 -4.49 1.65 -11.13
N ILE A 74 -4.18 2.15 -12.32
CA ILE A 74 -3.35 1.49 -13.31
C ILE A 74 -2.33 2.50 -13.82
N ALA A 75 -1.05 2.13 -13.81
CA ALA A 75 0.00 2.90 -14.46
C ALA A 75 0.82 1.98 -15.36
N THR A 76 0.92 2.36 -16.63
CA THR A 76 1.65 1.61 -17.66
C THR A 76 2.65 2.54 -18.31
N VAL A 77 3.90 2.10 -18.38
CA VAL A 77 4.97 2.81 -19.08
C VAL A 77 5.64 1.90 -20.09
N THR A 78 5.86 2.44 -21.28
CA THR A 78 6.78 1.90 -22.27
C THR A 78 7.97 2.82 -22.34
N PHE A 79 9.17 2.26 -22.17
CA PHE A 79 10.41 3.01 -22.18
C PHE A 79 11.48 2.26 -22.96
N ARG A 80 12.47 3.01 -23.44
CA ARG A 80 13.66 2.44 -24.06
C ARG A 80 14.86 2.66 -23.18
N PHE A 81 15.53 1.57 -22.86
CA PHE A 81 16.75 1.57 -22.08
C PHE A 81 17.98 1.60 -23.01
N PRO A 82 18.97 2.45 -22.72
CA PRO A 82 20.17 2.57 -23.56
C PRO A 82 21.02 1.29 -23.53
N PRO A 83 21.95 1.12 -24.49
CA PRO A 83 22.96 0.07 -24.42
C PRO A 83 23.73 0.07 -23.09
N ILE A 84 24.04 -1.13 -22.58
CA ILE A 84 24.86 -1.35 -21.38
C ILE A 84 26.13 -2.06 -21.84
N HIS A 85 27.29 -1.42 -21.79
CA HIS A 85 28.53 -2.01 -22.31
C HIS A 85 29.28 -2.90 -21.31
N SER A 86 28.97 -2.76 -20.02
CA SER A 86 29.56 -3.49 -18.90
C SER A 86 28.61 -4.59 -18.41
N ASN A 87 29.06 -5.42 -17.46
CA ASN A 87 28.22 -6.42 -16.79
C ASN A 87 27.32 -5.79 -15.70
N GLU A 88 26.82 -4.58 -15.94
CA GLU A 88 25.92 -3.88 -15.03
C GLU A 88 24.51 -4.48 -15.05
N CYS A 89 23.84 -4.40 -13.91
CA CYS A 89 22.47 -4.85 -13.76
C CYS A 89 21.62 -3.64 -13.34
N TRP A 90 20.52 -3.41 -14.03
CA TRP A 90 19.58 -2.34 -13.74
C TRP A 90 18.18 -2.90 -13.49
N LYS A 91 17.46 -2.33 -12.52
CA LYS A 91 16.04 -2.57 -12.30
C LYS A 91 15.26 -1.31 -12.59
N VAL A 92 14.27 -1.41 -13.46
CA VAL A 92 13.35 -0.30 -13.75
C VAL A 92 11.95 -0.71 -13.35
N GLY A 93 11.30 0.09 -12.50
CA GLY A 93 10.05 -0.32 -11.88
C GLY A 93 9.33 0.78 -11.13
N PHE A 94 8.15 0.44 -10.63
CA PHE A 94 7.35 1.33 -9.79
C PHE A 94 7.67 1.18 -8.30
N VAL A 95 7.79 2.31 -7.60
CA VAL A 95 7.79 2.43 -6.15
C VAL A 95 6.52 3.19 -5.75
N GLN A 96 5.74 2.69 -4.79
CA GLN A 96 4.57 3.39 -4.27
C GLN A 96 4.71 3.59 -2.76
N ALA A 97 4.23 4.73 -2.26
CA ALA A 97 4.11 4.97 -0.83
C ALA A 97 2.84 5.76 -0.50
N CYS A 98 2.25 5.44 0.65
CA CYS A 98 1.09 6.14 1.21
C CYS A 98 1.57 7.28 2.12
N ASP A 99 1.16 8.51 1.85
CA ASP A 99 1.52 9.69 2.66
C ASP A 99 0.41 10.13 3.62
N PHE A 100 -0.78 9.54 3.48
CA PHE A 100 -1.94 9.83 4.30
C PHE A 100 -2.96 8.71 4.19
N MET A 101 -3.51 8.30 5.33
CA MET A 101 -4.63 7.37 5.40
C MET A 101 -5.61 7.80 6.49
N LEU A 102 -6.87 7.91 6.09
CA LEU A 102 -8.03 7.87 6.96
C LEU A 102 -8.92 6.75 6.47
N PHE A 103 -9.10 5.70 7.27
CA PHE A 103 -9.96 4.59 6.92
C PHE A 103 -10.76 4.18 8.15
N GLN A 104 -12.02 4.62 8.20
CA GLN A 104 -12.94 4.48 9.33
C GLN A 104 -14.20 3.74 8.91
N ASN A 105 -14.72 2.92 9.83
CA ASN A 105 -16.01 2.28 9.73
C ASN A 105 -16.80 2.61 10.99
N GLN A 106 -17.91 3.32 10.86
CA GLN A 106 -18.76 3.77 11.97
C GLN A 106 -19.83 2.72 12.29
N TYR A 107 -20.05 2.45 13.57
CA TYR A 107 -21.02 1.46 14.06
C TYR A 107 -22.12 2.13 14.90
N GLY A 108 -22.91 3.00 14.28
CA GLY A 108 -23.90 3.83 14.95
C GLY A 108 -23.25 4.72 16.01
N ASP A 109 -23.93 4.85 17.15
CA ASP A 109 -23.42 5.62 18.29
C ASP A 109 -22.46 4.83 19.18
N LEU A 110 -22.19 3.55 18.85
CA LEU A 110 -21.36 2.66 19.68
C LEU A 110 -19.87 2.94 19.54
N GLY A 111 -19.45 3.48 18.39
CA GLY A 111 -18.05 3.78 18.11
C GLY A 111 -17.67 3.55 16.65
N TYR A 112 -16.36 3.49 16.39
CA TYR A 112 -15.83 3.22 15.06
C TYR A 112 -14.59 2.33 15.10
N SER A 113 -14.38 1.58 14.03
CA SER A 113 -13.11 0.91 13.76
C SER A 113 -12.29 1.72 12.76
N SER A 114 -10.97 1.66 12.85
CA SER A 114 -10.10 2.33 11.89
C SER A 114 -8.80 1.58 11.63
N TRP A 115 -8.48 1.45 10.34
CA TRP A 115 -7.15 1.05 9.91
C TRP A 115 -6.23 2.25 9.99
N GLU A 116 -5.06 2.06 10.62
CA GLU A 116 -4.15 3.14 10.96
C GLU A 116 -2.69 2.75 10.75
N PHE A 117 -1.87 3.76 10.42
CA PHE A 117 -0.42 3.65 10.44
C PHE A 117 0.12 4.40 11.66
N PRO A 118 0.54 3.70 12.74
CA PRO A 118 1.13 4.33 13.92
C PRO A 118 2.22 5.33 13.57
N GLN A 119 3.09 4.96 12.63
CA GLN A 119 4.22 5.74 12.16
C GLN A 119 3.83 7.10 11.56
N LEU A 120 2.70 7.18 10.84
CA LEU A 120 2.20 8.45 10.29
C LEU A 120 1.53 9.29 11.37
N ILE A 121 0.79 8.66 12.29
CA ILE A 121 0.03 9.34 13.32
C ILE A 121 0.94 10.03 14.33
N VAL A 122 1.97 9.32 14.81
CA VAL A 122 2.98 9.90 15.71
C VAL A 122 4.00 10.76 14.98
N ARG A 123 3.89 10.87 13.64
CA ARG A 123 4.75 11.66 12.74
C ARG A 123 6.22 11.25 12.76
N ASP A 124 6.50 9.99 13.09
CA ASP A 124 7.85 9.42 13.02
C ASP A 124 8.28 9.19 11.56
N LEU A 125 7.34 8.80 10.69
CA LEU A 125 7.57 8.64 9.25
C LEU A 125 6.70 9.60 8.44
N SER A 126 7.24 10.08 7.31
CA SER A 126 6.49 10.94 6.39
C SER A 126 5.59 10.16 5.43
N MET A 127 5.89 8.88 5.20
CA MET A 127 5.19 7.98 4.30
C MET A 127 5.42 6.52 4.71
N ILE A 128 4.56 5.63 4.23
CA ILE A 128 4.68 4.17 4.39
C ILE A 128 4.86 3.54 3.02
N ASN A 129 5.91 2.73 2.86
CA ASN A 129 6.16 1.97 1.64
C ASN A 129 4.99 1.03 1.33
N ASP A 130 4.50 1.01 0.10
CA ASP A 130 3.38 0.17 -0.32
C ASP A 130 3.82 -0.93 -1.29
N SER A 131 4.92 -1.61 -0.95
CA SER A 131 5.41 -2.77 -1.71
C SER A 131 4.67 -4.05 -1.37
N CYS A 132 4.89 -5.07 -2.20
CA CYS A 132 4.48 -6.44 -1.94
C CYS A 132 5.16 -7.10 -0.71
N GLY A 133 6.08 -6.39 -0.03
CA GLY A 133 6.76 -6.86 1.18
C GLY A 133 7.86 -7.91 0.97
N ARG A 134 8.15 -8.29 -0.29
CA ARG A 134 9.19 -9.29 -0.63
C ARG A 134 10.42 -8.66 -1.30
N ASN A 135 10.20 -7.68 -2.18
CA ASN A 135 11.24 -7.08 -3.01
C ASN A 135 11.24 -5.56 -2.89
N PHE A 136 11.61 -5.04 -1.72
CA PHE A 136 11.73 -3.59 -1.52
C PHE A 136 12.73 -2.97 -2.52
N PRO A 137 12.48 -1.75 -3.02
CA PRO A 137 11.33 -0.88 -2.76
C PRO A 137 10.13 -1.10 -3.70
N TRP A 138 10.23 -2.08 -4.60
CA TRP A 138 9.34 -2.23 -5.75
C TRP A 138 7.92 -2.61 -5.35
N TYR A 139 6.94 -1.96 -5.98
CA TYR A 139 5.51 -2.24 -5.75
C TYR A 139 5.20 -3.73 -5.95
N GLY A 140 5.74 -4.34 -7.00
CA GLY A 140 5.60 -5.76 -7.31
C GLY A 140 6.87 -6.37 -7.87
N SER A 141 6.82 -7.67 -8.16
CA SER A 141 7.98 -8.46 -8.61
C SER A 141 7.84 -9.06 -10.00
N LYS A 142 6.71 -8.83 -10.68
CA LYS A 142 6.40 -9.40 -12.00
C LYS A 142 6.40 -8.28 -13.03
N ASN A 143 5.23 -7.90 -13.52
CA ASN A 143 5.08 -6.91 -14.59
C ASN A 143 5.32 -5.47 -14.12
N GLN A 144 5.59 -5.26 -12.82
CA GLN A 144 5.77 -3.95 -12.20
C GLN A 144 7.23 -3.48 -12.21
N VAL A 145 8.16 -4.40 -12.51
CA VAL A 145 9.60 -4.17 -12.50
C VAL A 145 10.24 -5.06 -13.55
N VAL A 146 11.19 -4.53 -14.31
CA VAL A 146 12.03 -5.29 -15.22
C VAL A 146 13.47 -5.23 -14.75
N THR A 147 14.18 -6.35 -14.87
CA THR A 147 15.63 -6.42 -14.65
C THR A 147 16.32 -6.49 -16.01
N ILE A 148 17.25 -5.57 -16.24
CA ILE A 148 18.00 -5.41 -17.49
C ILE A 148 19.46 -5.72 -17.17
N GLN A 149 19.95 -6.84 -17.71
CA GLN A 149 21.29 -7.32 -17.47
C GLN A 149 22.18 -7.01 -18.67
N GLY A 150 23.25 -6.25 -18.44
CA GLY A 150 24.32 -6.03 -19.40
C GLY A 150 25.22 -7.27 -19.58
N PRO A 151 26.02 -7.31 -20.66
CA PRO A 151 26.10 -6.29 -21.70
C PRO A 151 24.96 -6.39 -22.72
N ILE A 152 24.43 -5.24 -23.15
CA ILE A 152 23.44 -5.09 -24.23
C ILE A 152 23.95 -4.00 -25.17
N TYR A 153 24.19 -4.32 -26.45
CA TYR A 153 24.80 -3.40 -27.41
C TYR A 153 23.80 -2.56 -28.22
N ARG A 154 22.50 -2.79 -28.02
CA ARG A 154 21.42 -2.06 -28.68
C ARG A 154 20.46 -1.52 -27.63
N GLN A 155 19.77 -0.44 -27.99
CA GLN A 155 18.65 0.05 -27.20
C GLN A 155 17.59 -1.05 -27.09
N SER A 156 16.99 -1.20 -25.91
CA SER A 156 15.95 -2.22 -25.65
C SER A 156 14.68 -1.54 -25.18
N GLU A 157 13.53 -1.98 -25.69
CA GLU A 157 12.22 -1.42 -25.33
C GLU A 157 11.53 -2.36 -24.32
N HIS A 158 10.95 -1.77 -23.28
CA HIS A 158 10.31 -2.49 -22.19
C HIS A 158 8.98 -1.84 -21.84
N THR A 159 7.99 -2.66 -21.52
CA THR A 159 6.70 -2.19 -20.99
C THR A 159 6.46 -2.81 -19.62
N ILE A 160 6.18 -1.98 -18.63
CA ILE A 160 5.81 -2.39 -17.28
C ILE A 160 4.49 -1.76 -16.86
N THR A 161 3.72 -2.48 -16.06
CA THR A 161 2.41 -2.06 -15.56
C THR A 161 2.27 -2.38 -14.08
N MET A 162 1.84 -1.38 -13.30
CA MET A 162 1.30 -1.59 -11.97
C MET A 162 -0.21 -1.44 -11.96
N ARG A 163 -0.85 -2.21 -11.07
CA ARG A 163 -2.27 -2.16 -10.80
C ARG A 163 -2.47 -2.24 -9.29
N ASP A 164 -3.16 -1.27 -8.73
CA ASP A 164 -3.55 -1.23 -7.33
C ASP A 164 -5.07 -1.25 -7.20
N LEU A 165 -5.57 -2.05 -6.25
CA LEU A 165 -6.98 -2.38 -6.11
C LEU A 165 -7.35 -2.66 -4.65
N PHE A 166 -8.39 -1.99 -4.17
CA PHE A 166 -8.91 -2.21 -2.82
C PHE A 166 -10.13 -3.12 -2.83
N ILE A 167 -10.05 -4.25 -2.11
CA ILE A 167 -11.15 -5.19 -1.89
C ILE A 167 -11.28 -5.53 -0.39
N PRO A 168 -11.61 -4.57 0.49
CA PRO A 168 -11.72 -4.84 1.91
C PRO A 168 -13.05 -5.51 2.25
N TRP A 169 -13.05 -6.22 3.39
CA TRP A 169 -14.22 -6.88 3.96
C TRP A 169 -14.51 -6.20 5.30
N ILE A 170 -15.63 -5.48 5.38
CA ILE A 170 -15.99 -4.69 6.56
C ILE A 170 -17.04 -5.46 7.37
N PRO A 171 -16.77 -5.82 8.63
CA PRO A 171 -17.76 -6.47 9.48
C PRO A 171 -19.04 -5.65 9.59
N TRP A 172 -20.19 -6.34 9.53
CA TRP A 172 -21.50 -5.70 9.79
C TRP A 172 -21.66 -5.29 11.26
N ASP A 173 -21.02 -6.02 12.16
CA ASP A 173 -21.03 -5.79 13.61
C ASP A 173 -19.67 -5.27 14.10
N ILE A 174 -19.61 -4.81 15.34
CA ILE A 174 -18.42 -4.32 16.03
C ILE A 174 -17.32 -5.40 15.96
N PRO A 175 -16.09 -5.07 15.51
CA PRO A 175 -15.05 -6.07 15.31
C PRO A 175 -14.59 -6.84 16.56
N THR A 176 -14.92 -6.35 17.76
CA THR A 176 -14.60 -7.00 19.04
C THR A 176 -15.76 -7.83 19.61
N CYS A 177 -16.92 -7.85 18.96
CA CYS A 177 -18.12 -8.54 19.43
C CYS A 177 -18.52 -9.66 18.46
N GLU A 178 -18.97 -10.78 19.01
CA GLU A 178 -19.55 -11.90 18.24
C GLU A 178 -21.08 -11.80 18.16
N GLY A 179 -21.60 -10.58 18.06
CA GLY A 179 -23.03 -10.35 17.92
C GLY A 179 -23.53 -10.72 16.52
N GLU A 180 -24.84 -10.93 16.41
CA GLU A 180 -25.52 -11.15 15.13
C GLU A 180 -26.18 -9.87 14.58
N GLN A 181 -25.99 -8.73 15.26
CA GLN A 181 -26.65 -7.47 14.94
C GLN A 181 -25.77 -6.61 14.04
N SER A 182 -26.36 -6.08 12.96
CA SER A 182 -25.67 -5.15 12.07
C SER A 182 -25.66 -3.77 12.72
N HIS A 183 -24.47 -3.26 13.05
CA HIS A 183 -24.28 -1.92 13.60
C HIS A 183 -23.57 -0.98 12.63
N LEU A 184 -22.97 -1.49 11.54
CA LEU A 184 -22.30 -0.67 10.54
C LEU A 184 -23.26 0.36 9.94
N THR A 185 -22.84 1.62 9.96
CA THR A 185 -23.62 2.78 9.52
C THR A 185 -22.92 3.64 8.49
N HIS A 186 -21.58 3.65 8.49
CA HIS A 186 -20.81 4.47 7.54
C HIS A 186 -19.44 3.86 7.31
N ILE A 187 -18.95 3.95 6.09
CA ILE A 187 -17.57 3.63 5.74
C ILE A 187 -16.98 4.86 5.07
N TYR A 188 -15.84 5.33 5.58
CA TYR A 188 -15.08 6.39 4.98
C TYR A 188 -13.63 5.98 4.79
N ARG A 189 -13.15 6.06 3.55
CA ARG A 189 -11.76 5.86 3.19
C ARG A 189 -11.27 7.04 2.38
N HIS A 190 -10.20 7.68 2.85
CA HIS A 190 -9.46 8.69 2.13
C HIS A 190 -7.96 8.39 2.25
N GLN A 191 -7.34 8.03 1.14
CA GLN A 191 -5.92 7.73 1.07
C GLN A 191 -5.25 8.48 -0.06
N ARG A 192 -3.98 8.82 0.16
CA ARG A 192 -3.17 9.54 -0.82
C ARG A 192 -1.86 8.81 -1.01
N PHE A 193 -1.44 8.75 -2.27
CA PHE A 193 -0.28 7.98 -2.68
C PHE A 193 0.62 8.81 -3.59
N TYR A 194 1.91 8.54 -3.46
CA TYR A 194 2.89 8.87 -4.48
C TYR A 194 3.39 7.60 -5.13
N VAL A 195 3.55 7.65 -6.44
CA VAL A 195 4.13 6.59 -7.26
C VAL A 195 5.30 7.17 -8.02
N TRP A 196 6.44 6.50 -7.97
CA TRP A 196 7.64 6.85 -8.71
C TRP A 196 7.95 5.76 -9.71
N LEU A 197 8.21 6.17 -10.95
CA LEU A 197 8.95 5.35 -11.90
C LEU A 197 10.43 5.56 -11.63
N CYS A 198 11.13 4.49 -11.28
CA CYS A 198 12.54 4.55 -10.91
C CYS A 198 13.39 3.58 -11.73
N ALA A 199 14.65 3.94 -11.94
CA ALA A 199 15.70 3.05 -12.38
C ALA A 199 16.76 2.91 -11.28
N MET A 200 17.13 1.69 -10.92
CA MET A 200 18.11 1.38 -9.90
C MET A 200 19.25 0.57 -10.50
N ASN A 201 20.48 1.03 -10.33
CA ASN A 201 21.66 0.22 -10.64
C ASN A 201 21.90 -0.76 -9.48
N CYS A 202 21.78 -2.06 -9.76
CA CYS A 202 21.90 -3.11 -8.76
C CYS A 202 23.34 -3.32 -8.26
N THR A 203 24.35 -2.80 -8.97
CA THR A 203 25.76 -2.94 -8.61
C THR A 203 26.16 -1.92 -7.54
N ASN A 204 25.68 -0.68 -7.65
CA ASN A 204 26.06 0.43 -6.76
C ASN A 204 24.89 1.01 -5.93
N ASN A 205 23.68 0.46 -6.07
CA ASN A 205 22.44 0.91 -5.44
C ASN A 205 22.04 2.35 -5.74
N GLU A 206 22.51 2.91 -6.86
CA GLU A 206 22.12 4.24 -7.32
C GLU A 206 20.69 4.22 -7.85
N LEU A 207 19.85 5.11 -7.32
CA LEU A 207 18.43 5.22 -7.66
C LEU A 207 18.16 6.54 -8.42
N LEU A 208 17.59 6.41 -9.61
CA LEU A 208 17.18 7.51 -10.47
C LEU A 208 15.65 7.60 -10.47
N ILE A 209 15.12 8.80 -10.25
CA ILE A 209 13.69 9.09 -10.33
C ILE A 209 13.40 9.63 -11.72
N ILE A 210 12.63 8.87 -12.50
CA ILE A 210 12.29 9.25 -13.88
C ILE A 210 11.05 10.15 -13.87
N ARG A 211 9.98 9.70 -13.22
CA ARG A 211 8.69 10.40 -13.16
C ARG A 211 7.96 10.13 -11.85
N THR A 212 7.17 11.11 -11.39
CA THR A 212 6.31 10.99 -10.21
C THR A 212 4.83 11.21 -10.57
N ILE A 213 3.97 10.33 -10.09
CA ILE A 213 2.52 10.42 -10.11
C ILE A 213 2.00 10.63 -8.69
N ARG A 214 0.96 11.43 -8.53
CA ARG A 214 0.15 11.49 -7.31
C ARG A 214 -1.25 10.99 -7.64
N TRP A 215 -1.80 10.16 -6.77
CA TRP A 215 -3.19 9.74 -6.88
C TRP A 215 -3.85 9.64 -5.50
N ILE A 216 -5.17 9.73 -5.50
CA ILE A 216 -5.99 9.79 -4.29
C ILE A 216 -7.14 8.80 -4.46
N GLN A 217 -7.45 8.06 -3.41
CA GLN A 217 -8.65 7.24 -3.34
C GLN A 217 -9.56 7.77 -2.24
N THR A 218 -10.76 8.20 -2.64
CA THR A 218 -11.85 8.53 -1.71
C THR A 218 -13.00 7.55 -1.96
N ILE A 219 -13.48 6.91 -0.90
CA ILE A 219 -14.64 6.02 -0.92
C ILE A 219 -15.48 6.35 0.30
N GLU A 220 -16.75 6.63 0.08
CA GLU A 220 -17.70 6.90 1.15
C GLU A 220 -18.97 6.10 0.89
N ILE A 221 -19.39 5.33 1.88
CA ILE A 221 -20.57 4.45 1.79
C ILE A 221 -21.44 4.71 3.03
N ASP A 222 -22.69 5.10 2.79
CA ASP A 222 -23.72 5.17 3.83
C ASP A 222 -24.35 3.78 3.99
N VAL A 223 -24.59 3.35 5.22
CA VAL A 223 -25.15 2.03 5.53
C VAL A 223 -26.34 2.19 6.47
N LYS A 224 -27.48 1.63 6.07
CA LYS A 224 -28.70 1.60 6.86
C LYS A 224 -28.95 0.18 7.39
N PRO A 225 -28.51 -0.12 8.63
CA PRO A 225 -28.53 -1.48 9.15
C PRO A 225 -29.96 -2.07 9.29
N ASN A 226 -30.96 -1.21 9.42
CA ASN A 226 -32.37 -1.56 9.53
C ASN A 226 -33.05 -1.98 8.21
N LEU A 227 -32.39 -1.77 7.05
CA LEU A 227 -32.92 -2.23 5.77
C LEU A 227 -32.58 -3.71 5.53
N TYR A 228 -33.15 -4.31 4.48
CA TYR A 228 -32.77 -5.66 4.04
C TYR A 228 -31.41 -5.62 3.34
N ARG A 229 -30.62 -6.70 3.48
CA ARG A 229 -29.36 -6.85 2.73
C ARG A 229 -29.61 -6.76 1.23
N GLY A 230 -28.71 -6.08 0.52
CA GLY A 230 -28.80 -5.76 -0.90
C GLY A 230 -29.33 -4.35 -1.16
N ILE A 231 -29.86 -3.67 -0.14
CA ILE A 231 -30.29 -2.27 -0.21
C ILE A 231 -29.84 -1.45 1.00
N ARG A 232 -28.99 -2.00 1.89
CA ARG A 232 -28.54 -1.29 3.10
C ARG A 232 -27.52 -0.23 2.75
N ALA A 233 -26.61 -0.55 1.83
CA ALA A 233 -25.43 0.24 1.56
C ALA A 233 -25.59 1.06 0.27
N LYS A 234 -25.18 2.32 0.33
CA LYS A 234 -25.22 3.24 -0.80
C LYS A 234 -23.88 3.95 -0.93
N LEU A 235 -23.29 3.91 -2.12
CA LEU A 235 -22.12 4.72 -2.46
C LEU A 235 -22.50 6.21 -2.44
N ILE A 236 -21.77 7.00 -1.66
CA ILE A 236 -21.94 8.45 -1.52
C ILE A 236 -20.84 9.20 -2.27
N SER A 237 -19.60 8.71 -2.21
CA SER A 237 -18.48 9.28 -2.96
C SER A 237 -18.72 9.25 -4.46
N ASN A 238 -17.98 10.08 -5.22
CA ASN A 238 -18.11 10.18 -6.67
C ASN A 238 -18.10 8.82 -7.38
N HIS A 239 -19.07 8.63 -8.28
CA HIS A 239 -19.13 7.46 -9.16
C HIS A 239 -18.00 7.43 -10.17
N GLU A 240 -17.40 8.58 -10.47
CA GLU A 240 -16.20 8.71 -11.27
C GLU A 240 -15.02 9.15 -10.38
N PRO A 241 -13.97 8.32 -10.23
CA PRO A 241 -12.83 8.65 -9.39
C PRO A 241 -12.00 9.82 -9.94
N GLU A 242 -11.40 10.59 -9.03
CA GLU A 242 -10.39 11.60 -9.36
C GLU A 242 -9.21 10.94 -10.09
N GLN A 243 -8.91 11.41 -11.29
CA GLN A 243 -7.85 10.83 -12.10
C GLN A 243 -6.46 11.21 -11.58
N PRO A 244 -5.46 10.32 -11.71
CA PRO A 244 -4.13 10.56 -11.19
C PRO A 244 -3.44 11.72 -11.92
N ILE A 245 -2.57 12.43 -11.22
CA ILE A 245 -1.84 13.57 -11.75
C ILE A 245 -0.35 13.27 -11.89
N PHE A 246 0.22 13.56 -13.04
CA PHE A 246 1.67 13.59 -13.22
C PHE A 246 2.21 14.89 -12.63
N LEU A 247 3.23 14.79 -11.77
CA LEU A 247 3.85 15.98 -11.21
C LEU A 247 4.78 16.64 -12.23
N THR A 248 4.73 17.96 -12.32
CA THR A 248 5.64 18.75 -13.16
C THR A 248 7.10 18.65 -12.71
N LYS A 249 7.31 18.40 -11.42
CA LYS A 249 8.62 18.14 -10.81
C LYS A 249 8.56 16.84 -10.00
N ASN A 250 9.58 16.01 -10.15
CA ASN A 250 9.68 14.77 -9.41
C ASN A 250 9.78 15.05 -7.90
N LYS A 251 9.02 14.28 -7.12
CA LYS A 251 9.07 14.35 -5.66
C LYS A 251 10.24 13.49 -5.18
N PHE A 252 11.01 14.01 -4.23
CA PHE A 252 12.01 13.23 -3.50
C PHE A 252 11.39 11.97 -2.86
N ILE A 253 12.10 10.84 -2.89
CA ILE A 253 11.65 9.62 -2.23
C ILE A 253 12.28 9.55 -0.83
N PRO A 254 11.51 9.67 0.27
CA PRO A 254 12.08 9.50 1.60
C PRO A 254 12.58 8.07 1.81
N SER A 255 13.60 7.88 2.65
CA SER A 255 14.17 6.56 2.97
C SER A 255 13.11 5.55 3.41
N CYS A 256 12.11 6.02 4.18
CA CYS A 256 10.98 5.20 4.65
C CYS A 256 10.08 4.67 3.52
N ALA A 257 10.06 5.32 2.34
CA ALA A 257 9.36 4.82 1.17
C ALA A 257 10.18 3.77 0.39
N LEU A 258 11.44 3.54 0.74
CA LEU A 258 12.33 2.58 0.08
C LEU A 258 12.57 1.29 0.89
N GLN A 259 12.10 1.25 2.13
CA GLN A 259 12.43 0.23 3.10
C GLN A 259 11.19 -0.42 3.70
N ALA A 260 11.40 -1.51 4.43
CA ALA A 260 10.39 -2.08 5.29
C ALA A 260 10.02 -1.11 6.43
N PRO A 261 8.82 -1.24 7.03
CA PRO A 261 7.76 -2.20 6.67
C PRO A 261 6.94 -1.78 5.44
N SER A 262 6.32 -2.76 4.78
CA SER A 262 5.26 -2.47 3.81
C SER A 262 3.97 -2.05 4.53
N ALA A 263 3.09 -1.33 3.84
CA ALA A 263 1.81 -0.86 4.36
C ALA A 263 1.01 -1.98 5.04
N ASN A 264 0.87 -3.13 4.38
CA ASN A 264 0.16 -4.28 4.94
C ASN A 264 0.78 -4.84 6.23
N ASN A 265 2.08 -4.65 6.44
CA ASN A 265 2.76 -5.08 7.66
C ASN A 265 2.79 -3.99 8.74
N ALA A 266 2.70 -2.72 8.36
CA ALA A 266 2.73 -1.57 9.26
C ALA A 266 1.36 -1.21 9.85
N GLN A 267 0.27 -1.48 9.11
CA GLN A 267 -1.07 -1.11 9.53
C GLN A 267 -1.58 -1.95 10.69
N LEU A 268 -2.41 -1.34 11.53
CA LEU A 268 -3.18 -1.99 12.58
C LEU A 268 -4.66 -1.58 12.50
N LEU A 269 -5.54 -2.36 13.13
CA LEU A 269 -6.97 -2.04 13.26
C LEU A 269 -7.28 -1.71 14.72
N VAL A 270 -7.81 -0.51 14.95
CA VAL A 270 -8.28 -0.07 16.28
C VAL A 270 -9.79 -0.03 16.30
N TRP A 271 -10.37 -0.48 17.40
CA TRP A 271 -11.75 -0.19 17.78
C TRP A 271 -11.75 0.95 18.80
N ARG A 272 -12.55 1.99 18.57
CA ARG A 272 -12.77 3.08 19.53
C ARG A 272 -14.24 3.13 19.91
N SER A 273 -14.52 2.68 21.13
CA SER A 273 -15.85 2.73 21.73
C SER A 273 -16.22 4.15 22.15
N THR A 274 -17.49 4.49 22.06
CA THR A 274 -18.04 5.73 22.62
C THR A 274 -18.15 5.67 24.16
N THR A 275 -18.33 4.48 24.73
CA THR A 275 -18.64 4.29 26.15
C THR A 275 -17.58 3.50 26.93
N GLY A 276 -16.56 2.97 26.25
CA GLY A 276 -15.53 2.12 26.85
C GLY A 276 -14.14 2.42 26.32
N GLU A 277 -13.19 1.57 26.66
CA GLU A 277 -11.80 1.71 26.24
C GLU A 277 -11.62 1.39 24.74
N SER A 278 -10.59 2.00 24.14
CA SER A 278 -10.15 1.64 22.81
C SER A 278 -9.40 0.30 22.86
N THR A 279 -9.47 -0.50 21.80
CA THR A 279 -8.81 -1.80 21.75
C THR A 279 -8.17 -2.03 20.39
N ILE A 280 -7.00 -2.66 20.37
CA ILE A 280 -6.39 -3.13 19.13
C ILE A 280 -7.08 -4.43 18.73
N VAL A 281 -7.77 -4.40 17.59
CA VAL A 281 -8.45 -5.57 17.02
C VAL A 281 -7.47 -6.42 16.22
N VAL A 282 -6.60 -5.75 15.45
CA VAL A 282 -5.56 -6.42 14.65
C VAL A 282 -4.24 -5.70 14.91
N ASN A 283 -3.26 -6.44 15.41
CA ASN A 283 -1.90 -5.94 15.60
C ASN A 283 -1.18 -5.77 14.25
N PRO A 284 -0.25 -4.79 14.16
CA PRO A 284 0.62 -4.72 13.00
C PRO A 284 1.54 -5.94 12.99
N LYS A 285 1.94 -6.40 11.81
CA LYS A 285 2.92 -7.50 11.71
C LYS A 285 4.33 -7.02 12.04
N HIS A 286 4.60 -5.72 11.85
CA HIS A 286 5.84 -5.08 12.21
C HIS A 286 5.60 -4.13 13.40
N HIS A 287 6.23 -4.45 14.53
CA HIS A 287 6.21 -3.62 15.72
C HIS A 287 7.50 -2.81 15.81
N ASP A 288 7.37 -1.48 15.85
CA ASP A 288 8.49 -0.56 16.04
C ASP A 288 8.21 0.42 17.20
N ASN A 289 9.16 1.32 17.45
CA ASN A 289 9.02 2.33 18.50
C ASN A 289 7.82 3.27 18.27
N SER A 290 7.43 3.50 17.03
CA SER A 290 6.25 4.29 16.68
C SER A 290 4.97 3.59 17.11
N THR A 291 4.90 2.25 16.96
CA THR A 291 3.80 1.44 17.51
C THR A 291 3.72 1.63 19.03
N ILE A 292 4.83 1.55 19.75
CA ILE A 292 4.84 1.75 21.22
C ILE A 292 4.38 3.15 21.61
N LYS A 293 4.90 4.19 20.95
CA LYS A 293 4.47 5.59 21.17
C LYS A 293 2.98 5.76 20.91
N TYR A 294 2.48 5.14 19.85
CA TYR A 294 1.08 5.20 19.46
C TYR A 294 0.17 4.51 20.49
N LEU A 295 0.55 3.34 21.02
CA LEU A 295 -0.23 2.68 22.07
C LEU A 295 -0.33 3.53 23.34
N ARG A 296 0.76 4.20 23.73
CA ARG A 296 0.72 5.18 24.83
C ARG A 296 -0.26 6.32 24.57
N LEU A 297 -0.39 6.80 23.34
CA LEU A 297 -1.39 7.83 22.99
C LEU A 297 -2.82 7.31 23.12
N LEU A 298 -3.05 6.02 22.92
CA LEU A 298 -4.35 5.39 23.11
C LEU A 298 -4.67 5.07 24.57
N ASN A 299 -3.72 5.30 25.50
CA ASN A 299 -3.77 4.81 26.89
C ASN A 299 -3.95 3.28 26.98
N ILE A 300 -3.29 2.55 26.08
CA ILE A 300 -3.23 1.08 26.03
C ILE A 300 -1.80 0.61 26.34
#